data_AF-A0A533WYC5-F1
#
_entry.id   AF-A0A533WYC5-F1
#
_cell.length_a   1.000
_cell.length_b   1.000
_cell.length_c   1.000
_cell.angle_alpha   90.00
_cell.angle_beta   90.00
_cell.angle_gamma   90.00
#
_symmetry.space_group_name_H-M   'P 1'
#
loop_
_entity.id
_entity.type
_entity.pdbx_description
1 polymer ?
#
loop_
_entity_poly.entity_id
_entity_poly.type
_entity_poly.pdbx_seq_one_letter_code
_entity_poly.pdbx_strand_id
1 'polypeptide(L)'
;MTFTSDTTITTDATIGPGDTWKVNAGVTLTIAPGVTITNNGLIENSGTINNDGTINNDADINNNSGGTINNGGTLQDDGTITNSSEGEINNSGTITVDAGYINNSGTINNNSGGAIHNNGIISNSGTIDNVATHREHWRYDQQQSRRFLHQQRDSQQ
;
A
#
# COMPACT_ATOMS: atom_id res chain seq x y z
N MET A 1 3.15 6.68 21.78
CA MET A 1 4.14 5.59 21.86
C MET A 1 5.26 5.85 20.86
N THR A 2 6.52 5.62 21.24
CA THR A 2 7.67 5.76 20.33
C THR A 2 8.40 4.44 20.25
N PHE A 3 8.57 3.90 19.04
CA PHE A 3 9.32 2.69 18.76
C PHE A 3 10.77 3.05 18.47
N THR A 4 11.67 2.64 19.36
CA THR A 4 13.12 2.88 19.28
C THR A 4 13.92 1.61 18.93
N SER A 5 13.25 0.48 18.81
CA SER A 5 13.81 -0.82 18.44
C SER A 5 12.76 -1.63 17.68
N ASP A 6 13.22 -2.59 16.89
CA ASP A 6 12.33 -3.43 16.10
C ASP A 6 11.28 -4.07 17.00
N THR A 7 10.01 -3.95 16.58
CA THR A 7 8.85 -4.33 17.39
C THR A 7 7.83 -5.02 16.52
N THR A 8 7.23 -6.10 17.01
CA THR A 8 6.08 -6.76 16.37
C THR A 8 4.86 -6.59 17.27
N ILE A 9 3.78 -6.03 16.72
CA ILE A 9 2.48 -5.97 17.36
C ILE A 9 1.74 -7.27 17.02
N THR A 10 1.36 -8.02 18.05
CA THR A 10 0.74 -9.36 17.93
C THR A 10 -0.70 -9.40 18.42
N THR A 11 -1.24 -8.26 18.85
CA THR A 11 -2.62 -8.10 19.31
C THR A 11 -3.19 -6.79 18.79
N ASP A 12 -4.50 -6.75 18.58
CA ASP A 12 -5.19 -5.55 18.13
C ASP A 12 -4.87 -4.35 19.03
N ALA A 13 -4.75 -3.17 18.42
CA ALA A 13 -4.47 -1.94 19.12
C ALA A 13 -5.19 -0.74 18.50
N THR A 14 -5.46 0.26 19.33
CA THR A 14 -6.05 1.51 18.91
C THR A 14 -5.13 2.66 19.31
N ILE A 15 -4.87 3.55 18.36
CA ILE A 15 -4.23 4.85 18.60
C ILE A 15 -5.37 5.83 18.80
N GLY A 16 -5.51 6.39 20.01
CA GLY A 16 -6.61 7.29 20.32
C GLY A 16 -6.45 8.68 19.69
N PRO A 17 -7.52 9.49 19.65
CA PRO A 17 -7.43 10.89 19.23
C PRO A 17 -6.39 11.66 20.06
N GLY A 18 -5.46 12.32 19.37
CA GLY A 18 -4.36 13.06 19.99
C GLY A 18 -3.16 12.19 20.42
N ASP A 19 -3.26 10.87 20.35
CA ASP A 19 -2.12 9.98 20.54
C ASP A 19 -1.25 9.93 19.28
N THR A 20 0.05 9.70 19.47
CA THR A 20 1.00 9.51 18.37
C THR A 20 1.74 8.19 18.52
N TRP A 21 1.79 7.40 17.46
CA TRP A 21 2.75 6.32 17.29
C TRP A 21 3.89 6.78 16.40
N LYS A 22 5.11 6.81 16.94
CA LYS A 22 6.30 7.24 16.22
C LYS A 22 7.24 6.09 15.98
N VAL A 23 7.55 5.81 14.72
CA VAL A 23 8.56 4.81 14.31
C VAL A 23 9.83 5.56 13.92
N ASN A 24 10.89 5.41 14.71
CA ASN A 24 12.15 6.12 14.48
C ASN A 24 12.91 5.58 13.26
N ALA A 25 13.79 6.40 12.70
CA ALA A 25 14.68 5.97 11.62
C ALA A 25 15.51 4.74 12.01
N GLY A 26 15.62 3.79 11.08
CA GLY A 26 16.31 2.51 11.28
C GLY A 26 15.55 1.49 12.14
N VAL A 27 14.32 1.78 12.57
CA VAL A 27 13.46 0.87 13.33
C VAL A 27 12.40 0.26 12.43
N THR A 28 12.12 -1.03 12.63
CA THR A 28 11.02 -1.74 11.98
C THR A 28 9.87 -2.00 12.95
N LEU A 29 8.69 -1.48 12.65
CA LEU A 29 7.43 -1.86 13.28
C LEU A 29 6.71 -2.87 12.39
N THR A 30 6.44 -4.06 12.89
CA THR A 30 5.67 -5.09 12.17
C THR A 30 4.30 -5.27 12.81
N ILE A 31 3.25 -5.26 12.00
CA ILE A 31 1.87 -5.60 12.39
C ILE A 31 1.63 -7.02 11.90
N ALA A 32 1.50 -7.96 12.83
CA ALA A 32 1.42 -9.38 12.50
C ALA A 32 0.12 -9.73 11.73
N PRO A 33 0.10 -10.85 10.97
CA PRO A 33 -1.11 -11.32 10.32
C PRO A 33 -2.28 -11.49 11.31
N GLY A 34 -3.46 -11.05 10.91
CA GLY A 34 -4.67 -11.12 11.74
C GLY A 34 -4.77 -10.07 12.83
N VAL A 35 -3.76 -9.20 12.99
CA VAL A 35 -3.80 -8.05 13.90
C VAL A 35 -4.39 -6.83 13.20
N THR A 36 -5.26 -6.12 13.90
CA THR A 36 -5.83 -4.85 13.45
C THR A 36 -5.29 -3.68 14.28
N ILE A 37 -4.71 -2.70 13.59
CA ILE A 37 -4.40 -1.38 14.15
C ILE A 37 -5.47 -0.39 13.69
N THR A 38 -6.17 0.23 14.63
CA THR A 38 -7.08 1.34 14.33
C THR A 38 -6.40 2.65 14.70
N ASN A 39 -6.10 3.49 13.70
CA ASN A 39 -5.48 4.78 13.90
C ASN A 39 -6.53 5.90 13.90
N ASN A 40 -6.92 6.35 15.09
CA ASN A 40 -7.71 7.58 15.29
C ASN A 40 -6.85 8.78 15.69
N GLY A 41 -5.52 8.61 15.68
CA GLY A 41 -4.55 9.63 16.07
C GLY A 41 -3.54 9.88 14.95
N LEU A 42 -2.26 9.86 15.30
CA LEU A 42 -1.18 10.09 14.34
C LEU A 42 -0.19 8.92 14.32
N ILE A 43 0.16 8.45 13.13
CA ILE A 43 1.35 7.62 12.90
C ILE A 43 2.42 8.48 12.23
N GLU A 44 3.56 8.65 12.89
CA GLU A 44 4.77 9.26 12.30
C GLU A 44 5.79 8.17 11.97
N ASN A 45 6.00 7.89 10.69
CA ASN A 45 6.96 6.91 10.25
C ASN A 45 8.21 7.57 9.65
N SER A 46 9.34 7.44 10.34
CA SER A 46 10.67 7.72 9.79
C SER A 46 11.51 6.46 9.61
N GLY A 47 10.98 5.29 10.00
CA GLY A 47 11.62 3.98 9.87
C GLY A 47 10.89 3.11 8.86
N THR A 48 10.64 1.85 9.21
CA THR A 48 9.88 0.90 8.39
C THR A 48 8.64 0.42 9.12
N ILE A 49 7.48 0.46 8.46
CA ILE A 49 6.26 -0.21 8.91
C ILE A 49 6.00 -1.38 7.96
N ASN A 50 5.99 -2.60 8.48
CA ASN A 50 5.54 -3.79 7.77
C ASN A 50 4.13 -4.13 8.23
N ASN A 51 3.15 -3.94 7.36
CA ASN A 51 1.77 -4.30 7.64
C ASN A 51 1.42 -5.65 6.98
N ASP A 52 1.48 -6.73 7.76
CA ASP A 52 1.00 -8.05 7.34
C ASP A 52 -0.44 -8.33 7.83
N GLY A 53 -0.97 -7.46 8.70
CA GLY A 53 -2.33 -7.49 9.21
C GLY A 53 -3.21 -6.42 8.54
N THR A 54 -3.95 -5.69 9.36
CA THR A 54 -4.86 -4.62 8.93
C THR A 54 -4.49 -3.31 9.63
N ILE A 55 -4.39 -2.24 8.85
CA ILE A 55 -4.41 -0.85 9.36
C ILE A 55 -5.70 -0.20 8.89
N ASN A 56 -6.52 0.27 9.83
CA ASN A 56 -7.63 1.16 9.58
C ASN A 56 -7.18 2.58 9.95
N ASN A 57 -7.00 3.44 8.96
CA ASN A 57 -6.59 4.81 9.16
C ASN A 57 -7.80 5.74 9.10
N ASP A 58 -8.26 6.19 10.27
CA ASP A 58 -9.36 7.15 10.43
C ASP A 58 -8.83 8.58 10.66
N ALA A 59 -7.50 8.74 10.73
CA ALA A 59 -6.82 9.99 11.01
C ALA A 59 -5.53 10.12 10.17
N ASP A 60 -4.37 10.43 10.74
CA ASP A 60 -3.18 10.77 9.95
C ASP A 60 -2.10 9.69 9.98
N ILE A 61 -1.57 9.34 8.81
CA ILE A 61 -0.31 8.61 8.63
C ILE A 61 0.67 9.49 7.86
N ASN A 62 1.76 9.87 8.52
CA ASN A 62 2.87 10.60 7.90
C ASN A 62 4.02 9.63 7.66
N ASN A 63 4.19 9.21 6.40
CA ASN A 63 5.41 8.57 5.95
C ASN A 63 6.43 9.64 5.60
N ASN A 64 7.34 9.90 6.53
CA ASN A 64 8.33 10.97 6.44
C ASN A 64 9.43 10.61 5.41
N SER A 65 10.30 11.58 5.09
CA SER A 65 11.50 11.34 4.26
C SER A 65 12.32 10.17 4.81
N GLY A 66 12.64 9.19 3.95
CA GLY A 66 13.33 7.95 4.35
C GLY A 66 12.46 6.92 5.08
N GLY A 67 11.19 7.24 5.34
CA GLY A 67 10.20 6.31 5.86
C GLY A 67 9.72 5.32 4.79
N THR A 68 9.49 4.08 5.18
CA THR A 68 8.98 3.02 4.32
C THR A 68 7.73 2.38 4.93
N ILE A 69 6.66 2.24 4.16
CA ILE A 69 5.49 1.43 4.50
C ILE A 69 5.40 0.27 3.52
N ASN A 70 5.59 -0.95 4.02
CA ASN A 70 5.39 -2.19 3.27
C ASN A 70 4.03 -2.76 3.63
N ASN A 71 3.06 -2.62 2.73
CA ASN A 71 1.71 -3.16 2.92
C ASN A 71 1.59 -4.52 2.23
N GLY A 72 1.74 -5.60 2.99
CA GLY A 72 1.48 -6.98 2.58
C GLY A 72 0.05 -7.46 2.89
N GLY A 73 -0.60 -6.84 3.89
CA GLY A 73 -1.96 -7.10 4.31
C GLY A 73 -2.96 -6.10 3.74
N THR A 74 -3.77 -5.48 4.61
CA THR A 74 -4.78 -4.49 4.24
C THR A 74 -4.52 -3.15 4.90
N LEU A 75 -4.58 -2.08 4.11
CA LEU A 75 -4.58 -0.70 4.59
C LEU A 75 -5.87 -0.05 4.08
N GLN A 76 -6.78 0.27 4.99
CA GLN A 76 -7.98 1.03 4.71
C GLN A 76 -7.76 2.47 5.16
N ASP A 77 -7.98 3.43 4.26
CA ASP A 77 -7.77 4.85 4.49
C ASP A 77 -9.07 5.63 4.35
N ASP A 78 -9.58 6.09 5.49
CA ASP A 78 -10.67 7.03 5.64
C ASP A 78 -10.19 8.41 6.14
N GLY A 79 -8.91 8.51 6.52
CA GLY A 79 -8.23 9.72 6.97
C GLY A 79 -7.29 10.30 5.90
N THR A 80 -6.06 10.64 6.29
CA THR A 80 -5.01 11.14 5.39
C THR A 80 -3.74 10.32 5.50
N ILE A 81 -3.19 9.92 4.35
CA ILE A 81 -1.82 9.40 4.24
C ILE A 81 -0.97 10.42 3.50
N THR A 82 0.06 10.94 4.16
CA THR A 82 1.08 11.77 3.51
C THR A 82 2.34 10.95 3.28
N ASN A 83 2.66 10.69 2.01
CA ASN A 83 3.94 10.11 1.62
C ASN A 83 4.89 11.22 1.17
N SER A 84 5.80 11.61 2.06
CA SER A 84 6.73 12.72 1.84
C SER A 84 7.74 12.42 0.73
N SER A 85 8.46 13.44 0.25
CA SER A 85 9.59 13.23 -0.66
C SER A 85 10.57 12.20 -0.06
N GLU A 86 11.07 11.28 -0.89
CA GLU A 86 11.93 10.15 -0.46
C GLU A 86 11.26 9.16 0.52
N GLY A 87 9.96 9.32 0.81
CA GLY A 87 9.14 8.30 1.44
C GLY A 87 8.71 7.25 0.43
N GLU A 88 8.63 5.99 0.86
CA GLU A 88 8.21 4.88 0.02
C GLU A 88 6.99 4.14 0.61
N ILE A 89 5.99 3.87 -0.23
CA ILE A 89 4.90 2.95 0.07
C ILE A 89 4.96 1.81 -0.92
N ASN A 90 5.28 0.61 -0.44
CA ASN A 90 5.34 -0.63 -1.21
C ASN A 90 4.10 -1.46 -0.94
N ASN A 91 3.20 -1.55 -1.91
CA ASN A 91 1.98 -2.32 -1.78
C ASN A 91 2.09 -3.66 -2.51
N SER A 92 2.04 -4.75 -1.78
CA SER A 92 1.84 -6.11 -2.30
C SER A 92 0.52 -6.75 -1.84
N GLY A 93 -0.18 -6.10 -0.89
CA GLY A 93 -1.52 -6.44 -0.44
C GLY A 93 -2.58 -5.50 -1.02
N THR A 94 -3.52 -5.05 -0.19
CA THR A 94 -4.59 -4.12 -0.62
C THR A 94 -4.49 -2.79 0.10
N ILE A 95 -4.51 -1.70 -0.66
CA ILE A 95 -4.79 -0.36 -0.16
C ILE A 95 -6.18 0.03 -0.67
N THR A 96 -7.08 0.42 0.23
CA THR A 96 -8.38 0.99 -0.12
C THR A 96 -8.45 2.40 0.43
N VAL A 97 -8.60 3.39 -0.43
CA VAL A 97 -8.84 4.78 -0.06
C VAL A 97 -10.33 5.02 -0.23
N ASP A 98 -11.09 4.97 0.87
CA ASP A 98 -12.55 5.04 0.83
C ASP A 98 -13.02 6.50 0.82
N ALA A 99 -13.10 7.14 2.00
CA ALA A 99 -13.32 8.59 2.11
C ALA A 99 -12.01 9.40 2.26
N GLY A 100 -10.87 8.70 2.31
CA GLY A 100 -9.57 9.27 2.66
C GLY A 100 -8.84 10.00 1.53
N TYR A 101 -7.64 10.47 1.89
CA TYR A 101 -6.77 11.28 1.06
C TYR A 101 -5.33 10.77 1.11
N ILE A 102 -4.79 10.36 -0.04
CA ILE A 102 -3.35 10.12 -0.17
C ILE A 102 -2.69 11.33 -0.84
N ASN A 103 -1.74 11.95 -0.15
CA ASN A 103 -0.85 12.95 -0.72
C ASN A 103 0.54 12.35 -0.94
N ASN A 104 0.87 12.06 -2.20
CA ASN A 104 2.14 11.48 -2.58
C ASN A 104 3.10 12.51 -3.17
N SER A 105 4.17 12.79 -2.45
CA SER A 105 5.38 13.47 -2.94
C SER A 105 6.58 12.53 -3.10
N GLY A 106 6.49 11.32 -2.54
CA GLY A 106 7.50 10.26 -2.64
C GLY A 106 7.18 9.24 -3.74
N THR A 107 7.41 7.96 -3.43
CA THR A 107 7.12 6.84 -4.33
C THR A 107 6.07 5.91 -3.76
N ILE A 108 5.07 5.57 -4.57
CA ILE A 108 4.13 4.47 -4.30
C ILE A 108 4.37 3.39 -5.34
N ASN A 109 4.75 2.20 -4.90
CA ASN A 109 4.94 1.02 -5.74
C ASN A 109 3.77 0.06 -5.51
N ASN A 110 2.84 -0.02 -6.46
CA ASN A 110 1.84 -1.09 -6.49
C ASN A 110 2.44 -2.32 -7.18
N ASN A 111 3.04 -3.19 -6.37
CA ASN A 111 3.78 -4.36 -6.79
C ASN A 111 2.85 -5.47 -7.31
N SER A 112 3.45 -6.49 -7.93
CA SER A 112 2.72 -7.66 -8.42
C SER A 112 1.93 -8.34 -7.29
N GLY A 113 0.61 -8.50 -7.47
CA GLY A 113 -0.29 -9.03 -6.45
C GLY A 113 -0.95 -7.96 -5.58
N GLY A 114 -0.44 -6.71 -5.64
CA GLY A 114 -1.01 -5.58 -4.94
C GLY A 114 -2.22 -4.96 -5.68
N ALA A 115 -3.17 -4.44 -4.92
CA ALA A 115 -4.30 -3.67 -5.41
C ALA A 115 -4.41 -2.32 -4.69
N ILE A 116 -4.71 -1.26 -5.44
CA ILE A 116 -5.10 0.05 -4.90
C ILE A 116 -6.50 0.34 -5.40
N HIS A 117 -7.47 0.37 -4.50
CA HIS A 117 -8.84 0.80 -4.78
C HIS A 117 -9.00 2.24 -4.29
N ASN A 118 -9.34 3.16 -5.19
CA ASN A 118 -9.50 4.57 -4.85
C ASN A 118 -10.93 5.03 -5.09
N ASN A 119 -11.70 5.15 -4.02
CA ASN A 119 -12.99 5.83 -3.98
C ASN A 119 -12.85 7.28 -3.47
N GLY A 120 -11.75 7.58 -2.77
CA GLY A 120 -11.37 8.91 -2.29
C GLY A 120 -10.45 9.66 -3.25
N ILE A 121 -9.48 10.39 -2.69
CA ILE A 121 -8.58 11.26 -3.46
C ILE A 121 -7.12 10.81 -3.32
N ILE A 122 -6.45 10.63 -4.47
CA ILE A 122 -4.99 10.48 -4.53
C ILE A 122 -4.42 11.69 -5.26
N SER A 123 -3.75 12.57 -4.53
CA SER A 123 -2.97 13.67 -5.07
C SER A 123 -1.52 13.23 -5.24
N ASN A 124 -1.00 13.27 -6.47
CA ASN A 124 0.34 12.82 -6.76
C ASN A 124 1.20 13.93 -7.38
N SER A 125 2.29 14.27 -6.69
CA SER A 125 3.41 15.07 -7.19
C SER A 125 4.72 14.28 -7.29
N GLY A 126 4.75 13.05 -6.73
CA GLY A 126 5.84 12.10 -6.83
C GLY A 126 5.61 11.02 -7.90
N THR A 127 6.07 9.80 -7.61
CA THR A 127 5.95 8.64 -8.52
C THR A 127 4.91 7.66 -8.02
N ILE A 128 4.07 7.15 -8.93
CA ILE A 128 3.23 5.97 -8.71
C ILE A 128 3.59 4.95 -9.78
N ASP A 129 4.22 3.84 -9.38
CA ASP A 129 4.51 2.71 -10.26
C ASP A 129 3.47 1.61 -10.03
N ASN A 130 2.83 1.12 -11.10
CA ASN A 130 1.78 0.12 -11.01
C ASN A 130 2.10 -1.08 -11.90
N VAL A 131 2.76 -2.08 -11.29
CA VAL A 131 3.17 -3.31 -11.96
C VAL A 131 2.05 -4.36 -11.94
N ALA A 132 1.08 -4.25 -11.03
CA ALA A 132 0.02 -5.24 -10.85
C ALA A 132 -0.85 -5.46 -12.11
N THR A 133 -1.07 -4.44 -12.94
CA THR A 133 -1.92 -4.52 -14.15
C THR A 133 -1.15 -4.97 -15.39
N HIS A 134 0.19 -5.01 -15.37
CA HIS A 134 0.98 -5.17 -16.58
C HIS A 134 1.12 -6.63 -17.07
N ARG A 135 0.66 -7.64 -16.30
CA ARG A 135 0.87 -9.08 -16.62
C ARG A 135 -0.18 -9.74 -17.51
N GLU A 136 -1.34 -9.13 -17.79
CA GLU A 136 -2.42 -9.85 -18.49
C GLU A 136 -2.53 -9.57 -20.00
N HIS A 137 -1.99 -8.47 -20.52
CA HIS A 137 -2.23 -8.11 -21.94
C HIS A 137 -1.51 -9.04 -22.94
N TRP A 138 -0.27 -9.45 -22.67
CA TRP A 138 0.54 -10.17 -23.67
C TRP A 138 0.12 -11.61 -23.92
N ARG A 139 -0.45 -12.29 -22.92
CA ARG A 139 -0.87 -13.69 -23.05
C ARG A 139 -2.20 -13.83 -23.79
N TYR A 140 -3.08 -12.85 -23.66
CA TYR A 140 -4.36 -12.82 -24.35
C TYR A 140 -4.18 -12.60 -25.86
N ASP A 141 -3.36 -11.63 -26.26
CA ASP A 141 -3.11 -11.30 -27.68
C ASP A 141 -2.41 -12.43 -28.45
N GLN A 142 -1.50 -13.16 -27.79
CA GLN A 142 -0.84 -14.34 -28.37
C GLN A 142 -1.82 -15.50 -28.59
N GLN A 143 -2.78 -15.71 -27.70
CA GLN A 143 -3.80 -16.75 -27.85
C GLN A 143 -4.83 -16.41 -28.92
N GLN A 144 -5.28 -15.16 -29.00
CA GLN A 144 -6.20 -14.70 -30.05
C GLN A 144 -5.54 -14.79 -31.44
N SER A 145 -4.27 -14.38 -31.55
CA SER A 145 -3.51 -14.48 -32.80
C SER A 145 -3.32 -15.94 -33.25
N ARG A 146 -3.06 -16.87 -32.31
CA ARG A 146 -2.95 -18.30 -32.63
C ARG A 146 -4.28 -18.94 -33.03
N ARG A 147 -5.40 -18.54 -32.41
CA ARG A 147 -6.74 -19.03 -32.76
C ARG A 147 -7.16 -18.54 -34.14
N PHE A 148 -6.88 -17.28 -34.46
CA PHE A 148 -7.14 -16.70 -35.78
C PHE A 148 -6.37 -17.43 -36.89
N LEU A 149 -5.07 -17.72 -36.66
CA LEU A 149 -4.26 -18.50 -37.59
C LEU A 149 -4.74 -19.95 -37.78
N HIS A 150 -5.34 -20.57 -36.75
CA HIS A 150 -5.91 -21.92 -36.88
C HIS A 150 -7.17 -21.91 -37.75
N GLN A 151 -8.09 -20.96 -37.50
CA GLN A 151 -9.35 -20.82 -38.24
C GLN A 151 -9.15 -20.49 -39.74
N GLN A 152 -8.10 -19.75 -40.08
CA GLN A 152 -7.76 -19.46 -41.48
C GLN A 152 -7.22 -20.69 -42.22
N ARG A 153 -6.59 -21.65 -41.53
CA ARG A 153 -6.11 -22.89 -42.15
C ARG A 153 -7.24 -23.90 -42.36
N ASP A 154 -8.21 -23.93 -41.45
CA ASP A 154 -9.34 -24.85 -41.52
C ASP A 154 -10.41 -24.42 -42.54
N SER A 155 -10.42 -23.15 -42.95
CA SER A 155 -11.36 -22.60 -43.95
C SER A 155 -10.84 -22.65 -45.40
N GLN A 156 -9.62 -23.17 -45.62
CA GLN A 156 -9.04 -23.37 -46.96
C GLN A 156 -8.89 -24.85 -47.36
N GLN A 157 -9.52 -25.79 -46.63
CA GLN A 157 -9.67 -27.20 -47.00
C GLN A 157 -11.13 -27.52 -47.29
#